data_AF-A0A1V3IH18-F1
#
_entry.id   AF-A0A1V3IH18-F1
#
_cell.length_a   1.000
_cell.length_b   1.000
_cell.length_c   1.000
_cell.angle_alpha   90.00
_cell.angle_beta   90.00
_cell.angle_gamma   90.00
#
_symmetry.space_group_name_H-M   'P 1'
#
loop_
_entity.id
_entity.type
_entity.pdbx_description
1 polymer ?
#
loop_
_entity_poly.entity_id
_entity_poly.type
_entity_poly.pdbx_seq_one_letter_code
_entity_poly.pdbx_strand_id
1 'polypeptide(L)' 'MIHKPIRGGTDGAFLAEKGLPCPNIFTGGYNFHSKHELISLEGMEKAVEVITEIVKFKKM' A
#
# COMPACT_ATOMS: atom_id res chain seq x y z
N MET A 1 -16.98 -7.10 4.49
CA MET A 1 -15.83 -8.00 4.35
C MET A 1 -14.68 -7.39 5.13
N ILE A 2 -14.29 -7.99 6.26
CA ILE A 2 -13.04 -7.59 6.94
C ILE A 2 -11.95 -8.43 6.28
N HIS A 3 -11.14 -7.81 5.44
CA HIS A 3 -10.00 -8.48 4.82
C HIS A 3 -8.98 -8.78 5.92
N LYS A 4 -8.43 -10.01 5.95
CA LYS A 4 -7.36 -10.33 6.89
C LYS A 4 -6.20 -9.35 6.67
N PRO A 5 -5.65 -8.72 7.72
CA PRO A 5 -4.46 -7.89 7.58
C PRO A 5 -3.36 -8.72 6.94
N ILE A 6 -2.81 -8.20 5.85
CA ILE A 6 -1.64 -8.80 5.20
C ILE A 6 -0.38 -8.18 5.77
N ARG A 7 0.61 -9.01 6.08
CA ARG A 7 1.94 -8.52 6.47
C ARG A 7 2.51 -7.69 5.32
N GLY A 8 3.08 -6.53 5.64
CA GLY A 8 3.89 -5.77 4.69
C GLY A 8 5.19 -6.50 4.30
N GLY A 9 5.99 -5.84 3.47
CA GLY A 9 7.35 -6.29 3.16
C GLY A 9 8.24 -6.34 4.40
N THR A 10 9.35 -7.09 4.32
CA THR A 10 10.31 -7.23 5.44
C THR A 10 10.86 -5.88 5.88
N ASP A 11 11.20 -5.00 4.94
CA ASP A 11 11.72 -3.66 5.26
C ASP A 11 10.70 -2.80 6.00
N GLY A 12 9.44 -2.80 5.54
CA GLY A 12 8.35 -2.07 6.19
C GLY A 12 8.03 -2.60 7.59
N ALA A 13 8.07 -3.92 7.76
CA ALA A 13 7.90 -4.54 9.09
C ALA A 13 9.05 -4.17 10.04
N PHE A 14 10.30 -4.18 9.55
CA PHE A 14 11.47 -3.80 10.33
C PHE A 14 11.48 -2.31 10.70
N LEU A 15 11.09 -1.43 9.79
CA LEU A 15 10.97 0.00 10.06
C LEU A 15 9.81 0.29 11.03
N ALA A 16 8.69 -0.41 10.90
CA ALA A 16 7.57 -0.32 11.84
C ALA A 16 7.95 -0.77 13.25
N GLU A 17 8.75 -1.83 13.38
CA GLU A 17 9.31 -2.26 14.67
C GLU A 17 10.18 -1.15 15.31
N LYS A 18 10.86 -0.35 14.48
CA LYS A 18 11.65 0.82 14.92
C LYS A 18 10.84 2.09 15.14
N GLY A 19 9.51 2.03 15.08
CA GLY A 19 8.62 3.15 15.35
C GLY A 19 8.36 4.07 14.14
N LEU A 20 8.84 3.72 12.94
CA LEU A 20 8.47 4.44 11.72
C LEU A 20 7.18 3.85 11.15
N PRO A 21 6.06 4.60 11.07
CA PRO A 21 4.83 4.07 10.50
C PRO A 21 5.01 3.65 9.04
N CYS A 22 4.78 2.38 8.75
CA CYS A 22 4.82 1.80 7.40
C CYS A 22 3.46 1.18 7.06
N PRO A 23 2.41 2.01 6.82
CA PRO A 23 1.11 1.48 6.44
C PRO A 23 1.21 0.73 5.11
N ASN A 24 0.68 -0.49 5.08
CA ASN A 24 0.61 -1.29 3.86
C ASN A 24 -0.60 -0.82 3.03
N ILE A 25 -0.35 -0.19 1.89
CA ILE A 25 -1.38 0.30 0.99
C ILE A 25 -1.38 -0.51 -0.31
N PHE A 26 -2.51 -0.50 -1.01
CA PHE A 26 -2.65 -1.20 -2.28
C PHE A 26 -1.94 -0.44 -3.41
N THR A 27 -1.57 -1.16 -4.46
CA THR A 27 -1.07 -0.59 -5.73
C THR A 27 -2.13 -0.57 -6.83
N GLY A 28 -3.20 -1.35 -6.68
CA GLY A 28 -4.13 -1.67 -7.78
C GLY A 28 -3.66 -2.83 -8.66
N GLY A 29 -2.59 -3.51 -8.26
CA GLY A 29 -2.03 -4.66 -8.96
C GLY A 29 -2.79 -5.97 -8.71
N TYR A 30 -2.70 -6.88 -9.67
CA TYR A 30 -3.27 -8.22 -9.65
C TYR A 30 -2.23 -9.26 -10.08
N ASN A 31 -2.40 -10.49 -9.62
CA ASN A 31 -1.58 -11.64 -9.97
C ASN A 31 -0.06 -11.41 -9.78
N PHE A 32 0.33 -10.80 -8.66
CA PHE A 32 1.73 -10.54 -8.30
C PHE A 32 2.59 -11.80 -8.44
N HIS A 33 3.76 -11.68 -9.06
CA HIS A 33 4.72 -12.76 -9.33
C HIS A 33 4.20 -13.85 -10.28
N SER A 34 3.26 -13.52 -11.17
CA SER A 34 2.74 -14.44 -12.18
C SER A 34 3.04 -13.98 -13.60
N LYS A 35 2.84 -14.86 -14.60
CA LYS A 35 2.94 -14.49 -16.03
C LYS A 35 1.88 -13.47 -16.47
N HIS A 36 0.80 -13.33 -15.72
CA HIS A 36 -0.31 -12.42 -15.99
C HIS A 36 -0.38 -11.29 -14.96
N GLU A 37 0.78 -10.90 -14.42
CA GLU A 37 0.91 -9.75 -13.53
C GLU A 37 0.48 -8.49 -14.28
N LEU A 38 -0.44 -7.73 -13.67
CA LEU A 38 -1.01 -6.54 -14.28
C LEU A 38 -1.39 -5.52 -13.22
N ILE A 39 -1.55 -4.28 -13.65
CA ILE A 39 -2.03 -3.17 -12.83
C ILE A 39 -3.01 -2.35 -13.66
N SER A 40 -4.14 -1.92 -13.07
CA SER A 40 -5.11 -1.07 -13.76
C SER A 40 -4.79 0.42 -13.57
N LEU A 41 -5.16 1.24 -14.55
CA LEU A 41 -4.96 2.69 -14.47
C LEU A 41 -5.74 3.28 -13.30
N GLU A 42 -7.00 2.89 -13.15
CA GLU A 42 -7.88 3.33 -12.08
C GLU A 42 -7.33 2.93 -10.71
N GLY A 43 -6.72 1.74 -10.61
CA GLY A 43 -6.05 1.28 -9.40
C GLY A 43 -4.84 2.14 -9.02
N MET A 44 -4.03 2.51 -10.01
CA MET A 44 -2.90 3.43 -9.81
C MET A 44 -3.37 4.82 -9.39
N GLU A 45 -4.40 5.37 -10.04
CA GLU A 45 -4.99 6.67 -9.68
C GLU A 45 -5.49 6.68 -8.23
N LYS A 46 -6.16 5.61 -7.80
CA LYS A 46 -6.60 5.47 -6.40
C LYS A 46 -5.45 5.31 -5.42
N ALA A 47 -4.38 4.62 -5.77
CA ALA A 47 -3.20 4.53 -4.92
C ALA A 47 -2.56 5.92 -4.72
N VAL A 48 -2.46 6.73 -5.78
CA VAL A 48 -1.98 8.11 -5.71
C VAL A 48 -2.89 8.97 -4.82
N GLU A 49 -4.21 8.90 -5.02
CA GLU A 49 -5.19 9.62 -4.20
C GLU A 49 -4.98 9.32 -2.71
N VAL A 50 -4.93 8.04 -2.33
CA VAL A 50 -4.71 7.61 -0.94
C VAL A 50 -3.39 8.15 -0.38
N ILE A 51 -2.28 8.05 -1.12
CA ILE A 51 -0.98 8.59 -0.68
C ILE A 51 -1.06 10.10 -0.45
N THR A 52 -1.68 10.84 -1.37
CA THR A 52 -1.78 12.29 -1.26
C THR A 52 -2.66 12.72 -0.09
N GLU A 53 -3.76 12.01 0.19
CA GLU A 53 -4.60 12.28 1.34
C GLU A 53 -3.86 12.03 2.66
N ILE A 54 -3.10 10.94 2.78
CA ILE A 54 -2.26 10.67 3.97
C ILE A 54 -1.31 11.84 4.24
N VAL A 55 -0.66 12.38 3.20
CA VAL A 55 0.23 13.54 3.34
C VAL A 55 -0.52 14.79 3.78
N LYS A 56 -1.73 15.04 3.26
CA LYS A 56 -2.58 16.17 3.67
C LYS A 56 -2.98 16.07 5.14
N PHE A 57 -3.42 14.89 5.59
CA PHE A 57 -3.79 14.66 7.00
C PHE A 57 -2.64 14.93 7.96
N LYS A 58 -1.39 14.64 7.57
CA LYS A 58 -0.20 14.87 8.41
C LYS A 58 0.20 16.36 8.54
N LYS A 59 -0.33 17.26 7.70
CA LYS A 59 -0.02 18.70 7.74
C LYS A 59 -0.93 19.50 8.70
N MET A 60 -1.77 18.82 9.49
CA MET A 60 -2.57 19.42 10.57
C MET A 60 -1.94 19.21 11.94
#